data_AF-A0A4Q3RN28-F1
#
_entry.id   AF-A0A4Q3RN28-F1
#
_cell.length_a   1.000
_cell.length_b   1.000
_cell.length_c   1.000
_cell.angle_alpha   90.00
_cell.angle_beta   90.00
_cell.angle_gamma   90.00
#
_symmetry.space_group_name_H-M   'P 1'
#
loop_
_entity.id
_entity.type
_entity.pdbx_description
1 polymer ?
#
loop_
_entity_poly.entity_id
_entity_poly.type
_entity_poly.pdbx_seq_one_letter_code
_entity_poly.pdbx_strand_id
1 'polypeptide(L)'
;MKKIRLHGILLYSIFMAITGYGQNSKTTDFLGLPGPVSFDGKSYRLAWSSHPTPQYYKQEYIIAGDQLDKFNTMILVEVLMGSITPGEAANAKRQEKSHARLNRMPSPGTRTHAAAPCI
;
A
#
# COMPACT_ATOMS: atom_id res chain seq x y z
N MET A 1 13.84 -17.32 46.18
CA MET A 1 13.99 -16.34 45.08
C MET A 1 13.31 -16.75 43.76
N LYS A 2 12.17 -17.45 43.78
CA LYS A 2 11.39 -17.83 42.57
C LYS A 2 10.19 -16.91 42.29
N LYS A 3 9.71 -16.17 43.30
CA LYS A 3 8.49 -15.36 43.22
C LYS A 3 8.65 -14.07 42.40
N ILE A 4 9.85 -13.49 42.36
CA ILE A 4 10.14 -12.26 41.60
C ILE A 4 10.24 -12.53 40.08
N ARG A 5 10.65 -13.76 39.68
CA ARG A 5 10.76 -14.14 38.26
C ARG A 5 9.42 -14.44 37.59
N LEU A 6 8.39 -14.79 38.35
CA LEU A 6 7.06 -15.10 37.81
C LEU A 6 6.21 -13.82 37.61
N HIS A 7 6.38 -12.81 38.47
CA HIS A 7 5.66 -11.54 38.34
C HIS A 7 6.22 -10.63 37.24
N GLY A 8 7.52 -10.72 36.93
CA GLY A 8 8.11 -9.99 35.79
C GLY A 8 7.54 -10.41 34.45
N ILE A 9 7.20 -11.70 34.28
CA ILE A 9 6.59 -12.24 33.06
C ILE A 9 5.10 -11.86 32.96
N LEU A 10 4.40 -11.84 34.10
CA LEU A 10 2.99 -11.44 34.15
C LEU A 10 2.79 -9.94 33.82
N LEU A 11 3.70 -9.07 34.28
CA LEU A 11 3.68 -7.64 33.96
C LEU A 11 4.10 -7.33 32.52
N TYR A 12 5.02 -8.11 31.93
CA TYR A 12 5.44 -7.94 30.54
C TYR A 12 4.32 -8.31 29.54
N SER A 13 3.50 -9.30 29.89
CA SER A 13 2.39 -9.77 29.04
C SER A 13 1.24 -8.75 28.90
N ILE A 14 1.05 -7.87 29.89
CA ILE A 14 0.03 -6.81 29.85
C ILE A 14 0.43 -5.65 28.92
N PHE A 15 1.73 -5.41 28.73
CA PHE A 15 2.21 -4.29 27.89
C PHE A 15 2.04 -4.54 26.38
N MET A 16 1.88 -5.80 25.95
CA MET A 16 1.82 -6.17 24.53
C MET A 16 0.38 -6.21 23.94
N ALA A 17 -0.65 -5.96 24.74
CA ALA A 17 -2.05 -6.05 24.30
C ALA A 17 -2.62 -4.77 23.64
N ILE A 18 -1.82 -3.70 23.47
CA ILE A 18 -2.36 -2.36 23.11
C ILE A 18 -2.10 -1.97 21.62
N THR A 19 -1.33 -2.74 20.85
CA THR A 19 -1.04 -2.39 19.44
C THR A 19 -2.08 -2.93 18.48
N GLY A 20 -3.27 -2.32 18.45
CA GLY A 20 -4.36 -2.75 17.57
C GLY A 20 -5.42 -1.68 17.28
N TYR A 21 -5.05 -0.40 17.17
CA TYR A 21 -5.98 0.63 16.73
C TYR A 21 -5.92 0.75 15.20
N GLY A 22 -6.82 0.04 14.52
CA GLY A 22 -7.24 0.46 13.18
C GLY A 22 -7.93 1.81 13.31
N GLN A 23 -7.29 2.89 12.87
CA GLN A 23 -7.90 4.21 12.86
C GLN A 23 -9.10 4.21 11.91
N ASN A 24 -10.30 4.02 12.45
CA ASN A 24 -11.56 4.22 11.72
C ASN A 24 -11.89 5.72 11.68
N SER A 25 -10.94 6.53 11.20
CA SER A 25 -11.24 7.91 10.87
C SER A 25 -12.10 7.89 9.61
N LYS A 26 -13.20 8.65 9.62
CA LYS A 26 -14.05 8.83 8.45
C LYS A 26 -13.17 9.31 7.29
N THR A 27 -13.03 8.49 6.25
CA THR A 27 -12.23 8.83 5.06
C THR A 27 -12.81 10.07 4.39
N THR A 28 -11.97 11.06 4.10
CA THR A 28 -12.38 12.29 3.43
C THR A 28 -12.48 12.06 1.93
N ASP A 29 -13.63 12.40 1.35
CA ASP A 29 -13.76 12.45 -0.10
C ASP A 29 -13.32 13.83 -0.61
N PHE A 30 -12.13 13.89 -1.23
CA PHE A 30 -11.60 15.13 -1.81
C PHE A 30 -12.09 15.37 -3.24
N LEU A 31 -12.44 14.31 -3.95
CA LEU A 31 -12.79 14.35 -5.37
C LEU A 31 -14.30 14.41 -5.60
N GLY A 32 -15.11 14.15 -4.57
CA GLY A 32 -16.56 14.22 -4.65
C GLY A 32 -17.14 13.21 -5.65
N LEU A 33 -16.48 12.07 -5.83
CA LEU A 33 -16.94 11.08 -6.79
C LEU A 33 -18.28 10.50 -6.31
N PRO A 34 -19.29 10.40 -7.19
CA PRO A 34 -20.55 9.76 -6.81
C PRO A 34 -20.24 8.33 -6.37
N GLY A 35 -20.69 7.98 -5.16
CA GLY A 35 -20.31 6.74 -4.52
C GLY A 35 -20.83 5.49 -5.24
N PRO A 36 -20.48 4.32 -4.70
CA PRO A 36 -19.24 3.62 -5.03
C PRO A 36 -18.92 3.57 -6.53
N VAL A 37 -17.63 3.61 -6.86
CA VAL A 37 -17.16 3.56 -8.25
C VAL A 37 -17.50 2.19 -8.84
N SER A 38 -18.24 2.19 -9.96
CA SER A 38 -18.57 0.97 -10.68
C SER A 38 -17.56 0.73 -11.79
N PHE A 39 -16.89 -0.41 -11.77
CA PHE A 39 -15.91 -0.80 -12.79
C PHE A 39 -15.92 -2.32 -12.93
N ASP A 40 -15.95 -2.80 -14.18
CA ASP A 40 -15.94 -4.25 -14.49
C ASP A 40 -17.01 -5.05 -13.71
N GLY A 41 -18.23 -4.51 -13.64
CA GLY A 41 -19.35 -5.13 -12.91
C GLY A 41 -19.18 -5.18 -11.39
N LYS A 42 -18.12 -4.60 -10.83
CA LYS A 42 -17.84 -4.55 -9.39
C LYS A 42 -18.02 -3.13 -8.85
N SER A 43 -18.35 -3.06 -7.57
CA SER A 43 -18.60 -1.83 -6.84
C SER A 43 -17.49 -1.58 -5.82
N TYR A 44 -16.81 -0.43 -5.94
CA TYR A 44 -15.66 -0.05 -5.13
C TYR A 44 -16.00 1.14 -4.25
N ARG A 45 -15.95 0.95 -2.93
CA ARG A 45 -16.21 2.00 -1.93
C ARG A 45 -14.91 2.72 -1.56
N LEU A 46 -15.01 4.02 -1.27
CA LEU A 46 -13.88 4.79 -0.75
C LEU A 46 -13.36 4.14 0.55
N ALA A 47 -12.06 3.92 0.62
CA ALA A 47 -11.40 3.24 1.72
C ALA A 47 -10.25 4.07 2.30
N TRP A 48 -9.57 4.83 1.45
CA TRP A 48 -8.50 5.72 1.88
C TRP A 48 -8.38 6.94 0.98
N SER A 49 -7.85 8.02 1.54
CA SER A 49 -7.68 9.29 0.87
C SER A 49 -6.44 10.02 1.38
N SER A 50 -5.76 10.75 0.51
CA SER A 50 -4.66 11.63 0.91
C SER A 50 -4.56 12.86 0.02
N HIS A 51 -4.10 13.95 0.62
CA HIS A 51 -3.81 15.21 -0.03
C HIS A 51 -2.39 15.67 0.35
N PRO A 52 -1.33 15.07 -0.24
CA PRO A 52 0.05 15.30 0.20
C PRO A 52 0.56 16.70 -0.10
N THR A 53 0.12 17.26 -1.23
CA THR A 53 0.45 18.62 -1.67
C THR A 53 -0.82 19.29 -2.16
N PRO A 54 -0.88 20.64 -2.21
CA PRO A 54 -2.08 21.35 -2.65
C PRO A 54 -2.55 21.00 -4.08
N GLN A 55 -1.65 20.46 -4.90
CA GLN A 55 -1.92 20.08 -6.29
C GLN A 55 -2.22 18.59 -6.46
N TYR A 56 -2.13 17.78 -5.40
CA TYR A 56 -2.15 16.34 -5.53
C TYR A 56 -3.15 15.68 -4.59
N TYR A 57 -4.05 14.91 -5.17
CA TYR A 57 -5.08 14.15 -4.45
C TYR A 57 -4.99 12.68 -4.82
N LYS A 58 -5.19 11.83 -3.82
CA LYS A 58 -5.22 10.38 -3.97
C LYS A 58 -6.44 9.83 -3.25
N GLN A 59 -7.18 8.94 -3.89
CA GLN A 59 -8.26 8.18 -3.27
C GLN A 59 -8.23 6.72 -3.70
N GLU A 60 -8.31 5.83 -2.73
CA GLU A 60 -8.32 4.39 -2.92
C GLU A 60 -9.72 3.84 -2.64
N TYR A 61 -10.18 3.01 -3.56
CA TYR A 61 -11.48 2.37 -3.51
C TYR A 61 -11.32 0.86 -3.56
N ILE A 62 -11.91 0.15 -2.60
CA ILE A 62 -11.83 -1.31 -2.49
C ILE A 62 -13.21 -1.94 -2.50
N ILE A 63 -13.26 -3.23 -2.76
CA ILE A 63 -14.51 -4.00 -2.77
C ILE A 63 -15.08 -4.04 -1.35
N ALA A 64 -16.41 -4.01 -1.23
CA ALA A 64 -17.07 -4.19 0.06
C ALA A 64 -16.66 -5.52 0.70
N GLY A 65 -16.26 -5.49 1.98
CA GLY A 65 -15.74 -6.67 2.70
C GLY A 65 -14.21 -6.79 2.70
N ASP A 66 -13.51 -6.20 1.74
CA ASP A 66 -12.03 -6.17 1.74
C ASP A 66 -11.51 -5.20 2.81
N GLN A 67 -10.28 -5.45 3.26
CA GLN A 67 -9.54 -4.57 4.17
C GLN A 67 -8.42 -3.85 3.42
N LEU A 68 -8.05 -2.66 3.87
CA LEU A 68 -7.02 -1.85 3.19
C LEU A 68 -5.63 -2.53 3.20
N ASP A 69 -5.36 -3.38 4.19
CA ASP A 69 -4.13 -4.19 4.26
C ASP A 69 -4.25 -5.54 3.54
N LYS A 70 -5.48 -5.95 3.17
CA LYS A 70 -5.80 -7.26 2.58
C LYS A 70 -6.93 -7.12 1.56
N PHE A 71 -6.56 -6.70 0.36
CA PHE A 71 -7.46 -6.64 -0.79
C PHE A 71 -6.83 -7.36 -1.98
N ASN A 72 -7.67 -7.94 -2.83
CA ASN A 72 -7.21 -8.57 -4.08
C ASN A 72 -7.19 -7.56 -5.23
N THR A 73 -8.13 -6.63 -5.24
CA THR A 73 -8.26 -5.60 -6.28
C THR A 73 -8.69 -4.27 -5.68
N MET A 74 -8.14 -3.19 -6.21
CA MET A 74 -8.42 -1.82 -5.77
C MET A 74 -8.39 -0.88 -6.98
N ILE A 75 -9.17 0.20 -6.91
CA ILE A 75 -9.06 1.35 -7.81
C ILE A 75 -8.36 2.47 -7.05
N LEU A 76 -7.28 2.99 -7.62
CA LEU A 76 -6.62 4.20 -7.16
C LEU A 76 -6.95 5.33 -8.16
N VAL A 77 -7.57 6.40 -7.66
CA VAL A 77 -7.81 7.63 -8.41
C VAL A 77 -6.83 8.68 -7.91
N GLU A 78 -6.04 9.23 -8.83
CA GLU A 78 -5.08 10.30 -8.56
C GLU A 78 -5.42 11.52 -9.42
N VAL A 79 -5.44 12.70 -8.80
CA VAL A 79 -5.62 13.98 -9.50
C VAL A 79 -4.40 14.84 -9.23
N LEU A 80 -3.74 15.25 -10.31
CA LEU A 80 -2.60 16.16 -10.29
C LEU A 80 -2.98 17.44 -11.04
N MET A 81 -2.99 18.56 -10.33
CA MET A 81 -3.28 19.88 -10.90
C MET A 81 -1.97 20.56 -11.31
N GLY A 82 -1.81 20.86 -12.60
CA GLY A 82 -0.62 21.56 -13.07
C GLY A 82 -0.45 21.45 -14.58
N SER A 83 0.67 21.99 -15.08
CA SER A 83 1.07 21.90 -16.49
C SER A 83 1.75 20.57 -16.78
N ILE A 84 0.97 19.48 -16.76
CA ILE A 84 1.41 18.16 -17.20
C ILE A 84 0.37 17.61 -18.16
N THR A 85 0.83 17.02 -19.26
CA THR A 85 -0.08 16.34 -20.19
C THR A 85 -0.50 14.98 -19.63
N PRO A 86 -1.68 14.46 -20.02
CA PRO A 86 -2.09 13.11 -19.63
C PRO A 86 -1.05 12.02 -19.98
N GLY A 87 -0.35 12.17 -21.11
CA GLY A 87 0.68 11.23 -21.55
C GLY A 87 1.92 11.24 -20.65
N GLU A 88 2.37 12.43 -20.23
CA GLU A 88 3.46 12.57 -19.28
C GLU A 88 3.10 12.00 -17.90
N ALA A 89 1.88 12.27 -17.42
CA ALA A 89 1.39 11.70 -16.16
C ALA A 89 1.36 10.16 -16.20
N ALA A 90 0.86 9.58 -17.30
CA ALA A 90 0.86 8.13 -17.51
C ALA A 90 2.29 7.57 -17.56
N ASN A 91 3.23 8.26 -18.23
CA ASN A 91 4.63 7.87 -18.29
C ASN A 91 5.30 7.87 -16.91
N ALA A 92 5.09 8.93 -16.12
CA ALA A 92 5.62 9.01 -14.77
C ALA A 92 5.15 7.82 -13.91
N LYS A 93 3.84 7.48 -14.00
CA LYS A 93 3.29 6.31 -13.28
C LYS A 93 3.88 4.98 -13.76
N ARG A 94 4.17 4.83 -15.06
CA ARG A 94 4.87 3.63 -15.57
C ARG A 94 6.30 3.54 -15.04
N GLN A 95 7.00 4.66 -14.97
CA GLN A 95 8.38 4.72 -14.48
C GLN A 95 8.49 4.40 -13.00
N GLU A 96 7.54 4.86 -12.17
CA GLU A 96 7.43 4.49 -10.76
C GLU A 96 7.48 2.96 -10.57
N LYS A 97 6.72 2.23 -11.38
CA LYS A 97 6.68 0.76 -11.36
C LYS A 97 7.97 0.12 -11.90
N SER A 98 8.64 0.71 -12.91
CA SER A 98 9.90 0.17 -13.42
C SER A 98 11.05 0.33 -12.43
N HIS A 99 11.11 1.45 -11.72
CA HIS A 99 12.09 1.64 -10.64
C HIS A 99 11.84 0.66 -9.47
N ALA A 100 10.58 0.44 -9.12
CA ALA A 100 10.22 -0.58 -8.12
C ALA A 100 10.55 -2.02 -8.57
N ARG A 101 10.48 -2.32 -9.89
CA ARG A 101 10.93 -3.60 -10.45
C ARG A 101 12.45 -3.74 -10.39
N LEU A 102 13.19 -2.69 -10.74
CA LEU A 102 14.65 -2.70 -10.73
C LEU A 102 15.21 -2.94 -9.32
N ASN A 103 14.66 -2.26 -8.32
CA ASN A 103 15.06 -2.45 -6.92
C ASN A 103 14.68 -3.84 -6.35
N ARG A 104 13.84 -4.60 -7.07
CA ARG A 104 13.45 -5.96 -6.73
C ARG A 104 14.23 -7.01 -7.53
N MET A 105 15.09 -6.60 -8.46
CA MET A 105 16.02 -7.52 -9.10
C MET A 105 17.08 -7.89 -8.06
N PRO A 106 17.44 -9.19 -7.95
CA PRO A 106 18.62 -9.56 -7.18
C PRO A 106 19.81 -8.76 -7.70
N SER A 107 20.58 -8.16 -6.78
CA SER A 107 21.80 -7.41 -7.10
C SER A 107 22.66 -8.26 -8.05
N PRO A 108 23.19 -7.71 -9.16
CA PRO A 108 24.08 -8.44 -10.05
C PRO A 108 25.42 -8.67 -9.35
N GLY A 109 25.44 -9.61 -8.41
CA GLY A 109 26.59 -10.09 -7.67
C GLY A 109 26.81 -11.56 -8.00
N THR A 110 27.93 -11.81 -8.69
CA THR A 110 28.58 -13.12 -8.88
C THR A 110 27.72 -14.26 -9.42
N ARG A 111 27.47 -14.25 -10.75
CA ARG A 111 27.46 -15.51 -11.48
C ARG A 111 28.88 -16.06 -11.46
N THR A 112 29.21 -16.88 -10.47
CA THR A 112 30.31 -17.84 -10.61
C THR A 112 29.93 -18.74 -11.78
N HIS A 113 30.69 -18.62 -12.88
CA HIS A 113 30.68 -19.60 -13.97
C HIS A 113 31.15 -20.94 -13.39
N ALA A 114 30.22 -21.77 -12.92
CA ALA A 114 30.45 -23.20 -12.85
C ALA A 114 30.36 -23.70 -14.30
N ALA A 115 31.52 -23.91 -14.92
CA ALA A 115 31.62 -24.63 -16.18
C ALA A 115 31.00 -26.02 -15.98
N ALA A 116 29.92 -26.31 -16.70
CA ALA A 116 29.41 -27.66 -16.82
C ALA A 116 30.47 -28.51 -17.56
N PRO A 117 30.88 -29.67 -17.04
CA PRO A 117 31.73 -30.57 -17.80
C PRO A 117 30.90 -31.08 -18.99
N CYS A 118 31.42 -30.88 -20.19
CA CYS A 118 30.91 -31.55 -21.39
C CYS A 118 31.12 -33.05 -21.20
N ILE A 119 30.04 -33.82 -21.38
CA ILE A 119 30.07 -35.27 -21.63
C ILE A 119 29.90 -35.44 -23.14
#